data_AF-A0A6B3G4J4-F1
#
_entry.id   AF-A0A6B3G4J4-F1
#
_cell.length_a   1.000
_cell.length_b   1.000
_cell.length_c   1.000
_cell.angle_alpha   90.00
_cell.angle_beta   90.00
_cell.angle_gamma   90.00
#
_symmetry.space_group_name_H-M   'P 1'
#
loop_
_entity.id
_entity.type
_entity.pdbx_description
1 polymer ?
#
loop_
_entity_poly.entity_id
_entity_poly.type
_entity_poly.pdbx_seq_one_letter_code
_entity_poly.pdbx_strand_id
1 'polypeptide(L)'
;SFHDVARELSAATGRTITYIPVSVDDYRAALRQLGEPEEFADLFTLIVDGRNASVVHGVREALGREPKDFADYAKEAAAAGAWNA
;
A
#
# COMPACT_ATOMS: atom_id res chain seq x y z
N SER A 1 -3.48 -8.98 1.73
CA SER A 1 -4.27 -8.43 0.59
C SER A 1 -4.53 -6.95 0.81
N PHE A 2 -5.04 -6.20 -0.18
CA PHE A 2 -5.42 -4.79 0.04
C PHE A 2 -6.56 -4.60 1.06
N HIS A 3 -7.44 -5.59 1.21
CA HIS A 3 -8.46 -5.60 2.25
C HIS A 3 -7.84 -5.73 3.66
N ASP A 4 -6.77 -6.52 3.80
CA ASP A 4 -6.05 -6.64 5.08
C ASP A 4 -5.33 -5.33 5.43
N VAL A 5 -4.71 -4.68 4.43
CA VAL A 5 -4.11 -3.35 4.58
C VAL A 5 -5.15 -2.34 5.07
N ALA A 6 -6.33 -2.29 4.45
CA ALA A 6 -7.42 -1.40 4.87
C ALA A 6 -7.87 -1.67 6.31
N ARG A 7 -7.93 -2.94 6.73
CA ARG A 7 -8.25 -3.34 8.11
C ARG A 7 -7.19 -2.87 9.11
N GLU A 8 -5.91 -3.02 8.79
CA GLU A 8 -4.81 -2.60 9.66
C GLU A 8 -4.71 -1.07 9.77
N LEU A 9 -4.90 -0.35 8.67
CA LEU A 9 -5.00 1.11 8.69
C LEU A 9 -6.24 1.59 9.47
N SER A 10 -7.36 0.86 9.38
CA SER A 10 -8.55 1.18 10.18
C SER A 10 -8.24 1.07 11.67
N ALA A 11 -7.57 0.00 12.08
CA ALA A 11 -7.15 -0.21 13.45
C ALA A 11 -6.15 0.86 13.92
N ALA A 12 -5.17 1.20 13.09
CA ALA A 12 -4.13 2.18 13.43
C ALA A 12 -4.66 3.61 13.54
N THR A 13 -5.64 3.98 12.70
CA THR A 13 -6.14 5.37 12.61
C THR A 13 -7.44 5.59 13.38
N GLY A 14 -8.11 4.54 13.83
CA GLY A 14 -9.42 4.62 14.49
C GLY A 14 -10.58 5.00 13.56
N ARG A 15 -10.36 5.04 12.24
CA ARG A 15 -11.37 5.36 11.22
C ARG A 15 -11.70 4.12 10.41
N THR A 16 -12.93 3.99 9.92
CA THR A 16 -13.27 2.90 9.00
C THR A 16 -12.69 3.19 7.62
N ILE A 17 -11.76 2.36 7.17
CA ILE A 17 -11.14 2.40 5.85
C ILE A 17 -11.51 1.12 5.10
N THR A 18 -12.07 1.28 3.90
CA THR A 18 -12.42 0.16 3.01
C THR A 18 -11.58 0.24 1.74
N TYR A 19 -11.15 -0.93 1.27
CA TYR A 19 -10.51 -1.03 -0.04
C TYR A 19 -11.58 -1.11 -1.12
N ILE A 20 -11.49 -0.21 -2.10
CA ILE A 20 -12.32 -0.22 -3.31
C ILE A 20 -11.35 -0.37 -4.49
N PRO A 21 -11.39 -1.48 -5.25
CA PRO A 21 -10.54 -1.62 -6.42
C PRO A 21 -10.93 -0.59 -7.48
N VAL A 22 -9.93 -0.01 -8.13
CA VAL A 22 -10.10 0.96 -9.22
C VAL A 22 -9.64 0.30 -10.51
N SER A 23 -10.36 0.52 -11.62
CA SER A 23 -9.93 0.01 -12.92
C SER A 23 -8.70 0.77 -13.42
N VAL A 24 -7.93 0.16 -14.32
CA VAL A 24 -6.74 0.81 -14.91
C VAL A 24 -7.13 2.07 -15.67
N ASP A 25 -8.26 2.05 -16.37
CA ASP A 25 -8.77 3.20 -17.13
C ASP A 25 -9.21 4.33 -16.21
N ASP A 26 -9.89 4.02 -15.10
CA ASP A 26 -10.29 5.02 -14.10
C ASP A 26 -9.06 5.64 -13.42
N TYR A 27 -8.05 4.83 -13.09
CA TYR A 27 -6.82 5.32 -12.48
C TYR A 27 -6.03 6.21 -13.46
N ARG A 28 -5.94 5.81 -14.74
CA ARG A 28 -5.32 6.63 -15.79
C ARG A 28 -6.06 7.96 -15.97
N ALA A 29 -7.39 7.95 -15.96
CA ALA A 29 -8.18 9.16 -16.02
C ALA A 29 -7.93 10.09 -14.82
N ALA A 30 -7.79 9.53 -13.62
CA ALA A 30 -7.45 10.29 -12.41
C ALA A 30 -6.05 10.93 -12.50
N LEU A 31 -5.04 10.18 -12.95
CA LEU A 31 -3.68 10.72 -13.18
C LEU A 31 -3.71 11.91 -14.13
N ARG A 32 -4.42 11.79 -15.26
CA ARG A 32 -4.58 12.89 -16.22
C ARG A 32 -5.23 14.13 -15.60
N GLN A 33 -6.27 13.95 -14.78
CA GLN A 33 -6.93 15.07 -14.09
C GLN A 33 -6.01 15.77 -13.09
N LEU A 34 -5.09 15.02 -12.47
CA LEU A 34 -4.09 15.53 -11.55
C LEU A 34 -2.87 16.13 -12.26
N GLY A 35 -2.77 16.02 -13.59
CA GLY A 35 -1.60 16.45 -14.36
C GLY A 35 -0.39 15.52 -14.19
N GLU A 36 -0.61 14.30 -13.72
CA GLU A 36 0.42 13.28 -13.48
C GLU A 36 0.64 12.40 -14.73
N PRO A 37 1.84 11.79 -14.87
CA PRO A 37 2.14 10.88 -15.97
C PRO A 37 1.21 9.66 -16.01
N GLU A 38 0.52 9.48 -17.13
CA GLU A 38 -0.46 8.41 -17.32
C GLU A 38 0.19 7.01 -17.35
N GLU A 39 1.47 6.90 -17.71
CA GLU A 39 2.23 5.65 -17.72
C GLU A 39 2.35 4.98 -16.33
N PHE A 40 2.10 5.72 -15.25
CA PHE A 40 2.01 5.11 -13.93
C PHE A 40 0.87 4.09 -13.85
N ALA A 41 -0.22 4.27 -14.60
CA ALA A 41 -1.27 3.26 -14.66
C ALA A 41 -0.74 1.92 -15.18
N ASP A 42 0.06 1.94 -16.25
CA ASP A 42 0.68 0.73 -16.81
C ASP A 42 1.66 0.09 -15.83
N LEU A 43 2.49 0.91 -15.17
CA LEU A 43 3.43 0.44 -14.16
C LEU A 43 2.71 -0.31 -13.03
N PHE A 44 1.63 0.25 -12.51
CA PHE A 44 0.89 -0.38 -11.41
C PHE A 44 0.22 -1.69 -11.85
N THR A 45 -0.20 -1.84 -13.11
CA THR A 45 -0.70 -3.15 -13.60
C THR A 45 0.34 -4.26 -13.48
N LEU A 46 1.63 -3.93 -13.66
CA LEU A 46 2.74 -4.89 -13.56
C LEU A 46 3.20 -5.11 -12.11
N ILE A 47 3.04 -4.12 -11.24
CA ILE A 47 3.48 -4.22 -9.83
C ILE A 47 2.47 -5.02 -8.99
N VAL A 48 1.17 -4.83 -9.24
CA VAL A 48 0.10 -5.40 -8.41
C VAL A 48 -0.49 -6.70 -8.96
N ASP A 49 0.10 -7.27 -10.03
CA ASP A 49 -0.30 -8.54 -10.63
C ASP A 49 -0.04 -9.77 -9.73
N GLY A 50 0.66 -9.57 -8.60
CA GLY A 50 0.96 -10.61 -7.61
C GLY A 50 2.24 -11.40 -7.89
N ARG A 51 2.95 -11.14 -8.99
CA ARG A 51 4.19 -11.87 -9.36
C ARG A 51 5.30 -11.82 -8.31
N ASN A 52 5.28 -10.78 -7.47
CA ASN A 52 6.24 -10.56 -6.39
C ASN A 52 5.66 -10.85 -4.99
N ALA A 53 4.44 -11.38 -4.89
CA ALA A 53 3.71 -11.54 -3.61
C ALA A 53 4.05 -12.86 -2.91
N SER A 54 5.33 -13.18 -2.79
CA SER A 54 5.82 -14.35 -2.04
C SER A 54 6.57 -13.92 -0.79
N VAL A 55 6.42 -14.69 0.29
CA VAL A 55 7.22 -14.48 1.50
C VAL A 55 8.66 -14.90 1.21
N VAL A 56 9.59 -14.00 1.51
CA VAL A 56 11.03 -14.21 1.35
C VAL A 56 11.77 -13.80 2.63
N HIS A 57 13.02 -14.21 2.77
CA HIS A 57 13.80 -14.04 4.02
C HIS A 57 14.96 -13.06 3.91
N GLY A 58 15.06 -12.31 2.81
CA GLY A 58 16.18 -11.43 2.52
C GLY A 58 16.49 -10.39 3.60
N VAL A 59 15.49 -9.87 4.33
CA VAL A 59 15.75 -8.95 5.46
C VAL A 59 16.49 -9.65 6.59
N ARG A 60 16.07 -10.88 6.95
CA ARG A 60 16.73 -11.69 7.97
C ARG A 60 18.15 -12.05 7.54
N GLU A 61 18.31 -12.48 6.30
CA GLU A 61 19.59 -12.90 5.73
C GLU A 61 20.59 -11.75 5.63
N ALA A 62 20.16 -10.57 5.18
CA ALA A 62 21.05 -9.43 4.98
C ALA A 62 21.33 -8.64 6.26
N LEU A 63 20.35 -8.53 7.17
CA LEU A 63 20.42 -7.62 8.32
C LEU A 63 20.39 -8.32 9.68
N GLY A 64 20.22 -9.64 9.74
CA GLY A 64 20.20 -10.40 10.99
C GLY A 64 19.00 -10.11 11.91
N ARG A 65 17.92 -9.51 11.39
CA ARG A 65 16.69 -9.20 12.12
C ARG A 65 15.45 -9.53 11.30
N GLU A 66 14.31 -9.73 11.96
CA GLU A 66 13.03 -9.92 11.28
C GLU A 66 12.60 -8.68 10.47
N PRO A 67 11.88 -8.86 9.35
CA PRO A 67 11.19 -7.76 8.70
C PRO A 67 10.17 -7.13 9.65
N LYS A 68 9.89 -5.84 9.44
CA LYS A 68 8.85 -5.15 10.19
C LYS A 68 7.49 -5.63 9.70
N ASP A 69 6.59 -5.95 10.62
CA ASP A 69 5.20 -6.25 10.31
C ASP A 69 4.45 -4.99 9.85
N PHE A 70 3.51 -5.15 8.92
CA PHE A 70 2.78 -4.00 8.38
C PHE A 70 1.92 -3.30 9.44
N ALA A 71 1.37 -4.04 10.42
CA ALA A 71 0.53 -3.45 11.46
C ALA A 71 1.34 -2.53 12.37
N ASP A 72 2.59 -2.88 12.64
CA ASP A 72 3.50 -2.07 13.45
C ASP A 72 3.94 -0.82 12.69
N TYR A 73 4.24 -0.94 11.40
CA TYR A 73 4.43 0.22 10.53
C TYR A 73 3.22 1.16 10.55
N ALA A 74 2.01 0.63 10.38
CA ALA A 74 0.77 1.42 10.34
C ALA A 74 0.55 2.20 11.65
N LYS A 75 0.75 1.56 12.82
CA LYS A 75 0.66 2.21 14.13
C LYS A 75 1.67 3.36 14.27
N GLU A 76 2.94 3.11 13.92
CA GLU A 76 3.99 4.13 14.00
C GLU A 76 3.69 5.32 13.09
N ALA A 77 3.26 5.08 11.85
CA ALA A 77 2.90 6.13 10.89
C ALA A 77 1.69 6.95 11.36
N ALA A 78 0.70 6.30 11.99
CA ALA A 78 -0.46 6.98 12.54
C ALA A 78 -0.07 7.88 13.72
N ALA A 79 0.77 7.37 14.63
CA ALA A 79 1.31 8.14 15.74
C ALA A 79 2.16 9.34 15.26
N ALA A 80 2.85 9.20 14.14
CA ALA A 80 3.60 10.29 13.49
C ALA A 80 2.70 11.30 12.75
N GLY A 81 1.39 11.07 12.68
CA GLY A 81 0.42 12.00 12.12
C GLY A 81 0.28 11.95 10.60
N ALA A 82 0.71 10.87 9.95
CA ALA A 82 0.63 10.70 8.49
C ALA A 82 -0.80 10.85 7.93
N TRP A 83 -1.83 10.72 8.76
CA TRP A 83 -3.23 10.81 8.35
C TRP A 83 -4.10 11.77 9.18
N ASN A 84 -3.49 12.79 9.80
CA ASN A 84 -4.19 13.81 10.61
C ASN A 84 -4.86 14.93 9.80
N ALA A 85 -4.95 14.78 8.46
CA ALA A 85 -5.64 15.72 7.60
C ALA A 85 -7.17 15.66 7.77
#